data_AF-A0A8H8P8B4-F1
#
_entry.id   AF-A0A8H8P8B4-F1
#
_cell.length_a   1.000
_cell.length_b   1.000
_cell.length_c   1.000
_cell.angle_alpha   90.00
_cell.angle_beta   90.00
_cell.angle_gamma   90.00
#
_symmetry.space_group_name_H-M   'P 1'
#
loop_
_entity.id
_entity.type
_entity.pdbx_description
1 polymer ?
#
loop_
_entity_poly.entity_id
_entity_poly.type
_entity_poly.pdbx_seq_one_letter_code
_entity_poly.pdbx_strand_id
1 'polypeptide(L)'
;MRNLLQPLTNAEQVGMEVVCADSGVWRIYPTLSSAIANYPEQCWNACSIGSFCPVCLVQPNLRGDLHQNTPLCEKIPTLEAIKEHCKEGLPNFEDFGLHNQWPWWNQHTYIDIATMHTPDLLHQCHKGVFKDHLAKWLPKIIGKKELNLRYNKLLRSTGRKAKEMMKVFLPVAADAGPKVVDATLALLKFMYLAHSSTLTKTKLEEMDQHLATFHQNKAIFKQWLKTKRKFHNIPKFHQLQHYTHSICMLGTPYGYNTKAPERLHINLTKAGFNALNKIDDTELEQMAEYIMRMDALALHWAYLTYMDSPKGNKDLDWDKRAESRGETWWEEGKMGDEDYMLDTLEGGTQDEDRESKASQCNSDDEEGEDNEPDNLADGCVVDRVIKGRVQVSDQGGNGDNLDTNVGMDSAPKLYYPTPELVTAKGRRKVPSTVNHLVKAHCATNLVRDISTFLKKLNPTWPTTILSPDDTLHIWTVICLFHPTLPFKALEPPQVDHVQAWPTKFDLI
;
A
#
# COMPACT_ATOMS: atom_id res chain seq x y z
N MET A 1 15.43 -4.20 -3.41
CA MET A 1 15.58 -4.13 -4.88
C MET A 1 16.79 -4.89 -5.40
N ARG A 2 18.04 -4.55 -5.04
CA ARG A 2 19.23 -5.25 -5.57
C ARG A 2 19.17 -6.79 -5.42
N ASN A 3 18.93 -7.28 -4.20
CA ASN A 3 18.84 -8.72 -3.95
C ASN A 3 17.68 -9.38 -4.71
N LEU A 4 16.54 -8.68 -4.81
CA LEU A 4 15.36 -9.14 -5.55
C LEU A 4 15.64 -9.30 -7.06
N LEU A 5 16.42 -8.38 -7.64
CA LEU A 5 16.72 -8.34 -9.06
C LEU A 5 18.01 -9.09 -9.44
N GLN A 6 18.76 -9.62 -8.48
CA GLN A 6 20.00 -10.34 -8.75
C GLN A 6 19.85 -11.49 -9.77
N PRO A 7 18.79 -12.32 -9.72
CA PRO A 7 18.58 -13.34 -10.75
C PRO A 7 18.44 -12.77 -12.15
N LEU A 8 17.78 -11.61 -12.28
CA LEU A 8 17.62 -10.90 -13.54
C LEU A 8 18.96 -10.34 -14.03
N THR A 9 19.76 -9.72 -13.14
CA THR A 9 21.12 -9.24 -13.46
C THR A 9 22.00 -10.38 -13.99
N ASN A 10 21.92 -11.56 -13.38
CA ASN A 10 22.68 -12.73 -13.84
C ASN A 10 22.21 -13.20 -15.22
N ALA A 11 20.89 -13.26 -15.43
CA ALA A 11 20.30 -13.64 -16.71
C ALA A 11 20.59 -12.61 -17.82
N GLU A 12 20.68 -11.33 -17.49
CA GLU A 12 21.06 -10.26 -18.43
C GLU A 12 22.49 -10.43 -18.95
N GLN A 13 23.41 -10.93 -18.12
CA GLN A 13 24.82 -11.11 -18.47
C GLN A 13 25.10 -12.46 -19.13
N VAL A 14 24.53 -13.53 -18.59
CA VAL A 14 24.80 -14.90 -19.03
C VAL A 14 23.78 -15.36 -20.09
N GLY A 15 22.59 -14.78 -20.12
CA GLY A 15 21.45 -15.27 -20.90
C GLY A 15 20.76 -16.46 -20.21
N MET A 16 19.51 -16.70 -20.58
CA MET A 16 18.70 -17.82 -20.12
C MET A 16 17.95 -18.45 -21.28
N GLU A 17 17.67 -19.75 -21.20
CA GLU A 17 16.85 -20.45 -22.17
C GLU A 17 15.37 -20.24 -21.86
N VAL A 18 14.59 -19.86 -22.88
CA VAL A 18 13.13 -19.69 -22.79
C VAL A 18 12.47 -20.45 -23.92
N VAL A 19 11.43 -21.20 -23.56
CA VAL A 19 10.55 -21.89 -24.51
C VAL A 19 9.57 -20.86 -25.09
N CYS A 20 9.61 -20.67 -26.39
CA CYS A 20 8.70 -19.79 -27.11
C CYS A 20 7.38 -20.51 -27.41
N ALA A 21 6.36 -19.77 -27.86
CA ALA A 21 5.04 -20.30 -28.20
C ALA A 21 5.07 -21.33 -29.34
N ASP A 22 6.09 -21.28 -30.20
CA ASP A 22 6.35 -22.27 -31.25
C ASP A 22 7.08 -23.53 -30.74
N SER A 23 7.22 -23.69 -29.42
CA SER A 23 8.00 -24.74 -28.75
C SER A 23 9.51 -24.71 -29.03
N GLY A 24 10.00 -23.68 -29.74
CA GLY A 24 11.44 -23.46 -29.91
C GLY A 24 12.09 -23.00 -28.61
N VAL A 25 13.32 -23.46 -28.34
CA VAL A 25 14.12 -23.01 -27.21
C VAL A 25 15.08 -21.93 -27.68
N TRP A 26 14.97 -20.75 -27.09
CA TRP A 26 15.78 -19.59 -27.47
C TRP A 26 16.58 -19.11 -26.26
N ARG A 27 17.87 -18.83 -26.48
CA ARG A 27 18.67 -18.12 -25.48
C ARG A 27 18.37 -16.63 -25.58
N ILE A 28 17.77 -16.08 -24.51
CA ILE A 28 17.42 -14.67 -24.40
C ILE A 28 18.23 -14.00 -23.29
N TYR A 29 18.37 -12.68 -23.39
CA TYR A 29 19.06 -11.84 -22.42
C TYR A 29 18.06 -10.82 -21.88
N PRO A 30 17.29 -11.18 -20.84
CA PRO A 30 16.24 -10.31 -20.33
C PRO A 30 16.85 -9.05 -19.72
N THR A 31 16.33 -7.89 -20.11
CA THR A 31 16.78 -6.59 -19.63
C THR A 31 15.68 -5.91 -18.83
N LEU A 32 16.04 -5.23 -17.75
CA LEU A 32 15.09 -4.41 -17.03
C LEU A 32 14.74 -3.15 -17.85
N SER A 33 13.49 -3.02 -18.27
CA SER A 33 13.04 -1.91 -19.13
C SER A 33 12.56 -0.69 -18.35
N SER A 34 11.83 -0.90 -17.25
CA SER A 34 11.18 0.19 -16.52
C SER A 34 10.92 -0.15 -15.05
N ALA A 35 10.83 0.90 -14.24
CA ALA A 35 10.47 0.83 -12.83
C ALA A 35 9.22 1.68 -12.59
N ILE A 36 8.09 0.99 -12.39
CA ILE A 36 6.80 1.64 -12.09
C ILE A 36 6.85 2.19 -10.68
N ALA A 37 6.83 3.51 -10.58
CA ALA A 37 7.04 4.22 -9.33
C ALA A 37 6.23 5.52 -9.30
N ASN A 38 5.83 5.88 -8.09
CA ASN A 38 5.29 7.17 -7.72
C ASN A 38 6.46 8.20 -7.68
N TYR A 39 6.19 9.52 -7.65
CA TYR A 39 7.24 10.54 -7.88
C TYR A 39 8.41 10.49 -6.87
N PRO A 40 8.17 10.38 -5.53
CA PRO A 40 9.25 10.22 -4.57
C PRO A 40 10.09 8.96 -4.83
N GLU A 41 9.47 7.83 -5.20
CA GLU A 41 10.18 6.60 -5.53
C GLU A 41 10.90 6.69 -6.89
N GLN A 42 10.40 7.48 -7.84
CA GLN A 42 11.13 7.81 -9.07
C GLN A 42 12.39 8.61 -8.74
N CYS A 43 12.29 9.63 -7.88
CA CYS A 43 13.44 10.37 -7.36
C CYS A 43 14.44 9.42 -6.68
N TRP A 44 13.97 8.53 -5.81
CA TRP A 44 14.81 7.52 -5.15
C TRP A 44 15.50 6.58 -6.14
N ASN A 45 14.75 6.09 -7.13
CA ASN A 45 15.28 5.23 -8.19
C ASN A 45 16.33 5.96 -9.04
N ALA A 46 16.14 7.24 -9.36
CA ALA A 46 17.13 8.06 -10.07
C ALA A 46 18.30 8.52 -9.20
N CYS A 47 18.26 8.22 -7.89
CA CYS A 47 19.12 8.83 -6.88
C CYS A 47 19.05 10.37 -6.91
N SER A 48 17.93 10.96 -7.32
CA SER A 48 17.73 12.41 -7.39
C SER A 48 16.97 12.94 -6.17
N ILE A 49 17.31 14.14 -5.71
CA ILE A 49 16.58 14.87 -4.68
C ILE A 49 15.22 15.30 -5.25
N GLY A 50 14.16 15.29 -4.42
CA GLY A 50 12.79 15.61 -4.86
C GLY A 50 12.59 16.99 -5.49
N SER A 51 13.50 17.93 -5.25
CA SER A 51 13.53 19.26 -5.86
C SER A 51 14.04 19.28 -7.31
N PHE A 52 14.72 18.22 -7.76
CA PHE A 52 15.22 18.00 -9.12
C PHE A 52 14.28 17.09 -9.91
N CYS A 53 14.59 16.81 -11.17
CA CYS A 53 13.84 15.88 -12.01
C CYS A 53 14.60 14.55 -12.12
N PRO A 54 13.94 13.39 -11.91
CA PRO A 54 14.58 12.09 -12.08
C PRO A 54 14.87 11.72 -13.55
N VAL A 55 14.28 12.44 -14.52
CA VAL A 55 14.38 12.13 -15.95
C VAL A 55 15.41 13.00 -16.67
N CYS A 56 15.58 14.26 -16.28
CA CYS A 56 16.46 15.20 -16.97
C CYS A 56 17.18 16.14 -16.00
N LEU A 57 18.28 16.74 -16.47
CA LEU A 57 19.16 17.61 -15.68
C LEU A 57 18.63 19.03 -15.48
N VAL A 58 17.30 19.20 -15.42
CA VAL A 58 16.69 20.53 -15.34
C VAL A 58 16.95 21.14 -13.98
N GLN A 59 17.38 22.39 -13.98
CA GLN A 59 17.62 23.09 -12.72
C GLN A 59 16.29 23.43 -12.01
N PRO A 60 16.24 23.36 -10.67
CA PRO A 60 14.99 23.50 -9.94
C PRO A 60 14.28 24.85 -10.17
N ASN A 61 15.01 25.92 -10.47
CA ASN A 61 14.51 27.26 -10.79
C ASN A 61 13.92 27.39 -12.21
N LEU A 62 14.13 26.39 -13.06
CA LEU A 62 13.79 26.37 -14.47
C LEU A 62 12.73 25.31 -14.81
N ARG A 63 12.57 24.29 -13.95
CA ARG A 63 11.65 23.15 -14.06
C ARG A 63 10.21 23.48 -14.50
N GLY A 64 9.69 24.61 -14.07
CA GLY A 64 8.34 25.08 -14.41
C GLY A 64 8.14 25.50 -15.86
N ASP A 65 9.19 25.74 -16.65
CA ASP A 65 9.10 26.25 -18.02
C ASP A 65 9.08 25.12 -19.06
N LEU A 66 8.61 25.43 -20.28
CA LEU A 66 8.43 24.44 -21.35
C LEU A 66 9.67 24.33 -22.24
N HIS A 67 9.96 23.13 -22.78
CA HIS A 67 10.94 22.92 -23.85
C HIS A 67 12.32 23.48 -23.54
N GLN A 68 12.78 23.24 -22.32
CA GLN A 68 14.20 23.42 -22.05
C GLN A 68 14.90 22.28 -22.77
N ASN A 69 15.81 22.60 -23.69
CA ASN A 69 16.69 21.63 -24.34
C ASN A 69 17.67 21.09 -23.29
N THR A 70 17.12 20.36 -22.33
CA THR A 70 17.81 19.85 -21.16
C THR A 70 18.18 18.40 -21.41
N PRO A 71 19.46 18.03 -21.24
CA PRO A 71 19.89 16.65 -21.36
C PRO A 71 19.14 15.73 -20.40
N LEU A 72 18.91 14.48 -20.84
CA LEU A 72 18.37 13.43 -20.00
C LEU A 72 19.41 12.97 -18.96
N CYS A 73 18.96 12.39 -17.86
CA CYS A 73 19.83 11.76 -16.88
C CYS A 73 20.43 10.48 -17.46
N GLU A 74 21.76 10.38 -17.48
CA GLU A 74 22.48 9.24 -18.06
C GLU A 74 23.15 8.37 -17.00
N LYS A 75 23.21 7.07 -17.25
CA LYS A 75 23.72 6.08 -16.30
C LYS A 75 25.16 6.33 -15.85
N ILE A 76 26.07 6.46 -16.81
CA ILE A 76 27.51 6.55 -16.55
C ILE A 76 27.85 7.84 -15.80
N PRO A 77 27.43 9.03 -16.26
CA PRO A 77 27.67 10.27 -15.53
C PRO A 77 27.11 10.26 -14.10
N THR A 78 25.91 9.71 -13.89
CA THR A 78 25.34 9.60 -12.53
C THR A 78 26.18 8.71 -11.62
N LEU A 79 26.65 7.56 -12.10
CA LEU A 79 27.51 6.67 -11.31
C LEU A 79 28.88 7.30 -11.00
N GLU A 80 29.46 8.01 -11.97
CA GLU A 80 30.73 8.72 -11.78
C GLU A 80 30.59 9.83 -10.74
N ALA A 81 29.56 10.66 -10.83
CA ALA A 81 29.29 11.72 -9.86
C ALA A 81 29.11 11.18 -8.43
N ILE A 82 28.38 10.07 -8.25
CA ILE A 82 28.21 9.44 -6.93
C ILE A 82 29.56 8.90 -6.42
N LYS A 83 30.34 8.21 -7.26
CA LYS A 83 31.67 7.67 -6.87
C LYS A 83 32.64 8.78 -6.47
N GLU A 84 32.65 9.88 -7.22
CA GLU A 84 33.51 11.04 -6.98
C GLU A 84 33.14 11.68 -5.63
N HIS A 85 31.84 11.89 -5.39
CA HIS A 85 31.35 12.43 -4.12
C HIS A 85 31.72 11.54 -2.92
N CYS A 86 31.56 10.22 -3.03
CA CYS A 86 31.94 9.30 -1.94
C CYS A 86 33.45 9.30 -1.63
N LYS A 87 34.30 9.66 -2.60
CA LYS A 87 35.77 9.68 -2.42
C LYS A 87 36.29 11.02 -1.93
N GLU A 88 35.79 12.12 -2.51
CA GLU A 88 36.41 13.44 -2.41
C GLU A 88 35.51 14.47 -1.69
N GLY A 89 34.27 14.12 -1.35
CA GLY A 89 33.33 15.04 -0.69
C GLY A 89 32.93 16.25 -1.56
N LEU A 90 33.02 16.10 -2.89
CA LEU A 90 32.92 17.21 -3.84
C LEU A 90 31.51 17.80 -3.97
N PRO A 91 31.42 19.10 -4.36
CA PRO A 91 30.17 19.86 -4.53
C PRO A 91 29.37 19.54 -5.80
N ASN A 92 29.94 18.86 -6.81
CA ASN A 92 29.23 18.49 -8.05
C ASN A 92 27.94 17.68 -7.78
N PHE A 93 27.90 16.98 -6.65
CA PHE A 93 26.75 16.23 -6.17
C PHE A 93 25.50 17.11 -5.92
N GLU A 94 25.68 18.36 -5.53
CA GLU A 94 24.59 19.34 -5.37
C GLU A 94 24.06 19.83 -6.72
N ASP A 95 24.95 20.01 -7.70
CA ASP A 95 24.60 20.49 -9.06
C ASP A 95 23.80 19.45 -9.86
N PHE A 96 24.13 18.17 -9.70
CA PHE A 96 23.32 17.04 -10.22
C PHE A 96 22.08 16.75 -9.37
N GLY A 97 21.98 17.34 -8.17
CA GLY A 97 20.86 17.14 -7.27
C GLY A 97 20.67 15.69 -6.85
N LEU A 98 21.74 14.99 -6.50
CA LEU A 98 21.71 13.56 -6.19
C LEU A 98 21.60 13.26 -4.68
N HIS A 99 21.19 12.03 -4.35
CA HIS A 99 21.19 11.46 -3.00
C HIS A 99 22.40 10.55 -2.80
N ASN A 100 22.91 10.49 -1.56
CA ASN A 100 24.12 9.73 -1.23
C ASN A 100 23.73 8.28 -0.99
N GLN A 101 23.26 7.64 -2.06
CA GLN A 101 22.78 6.28 -2.08
C GLN A 101 23.35 5.56 -3.28
N TRP A 102 23.89 4.37 -3.07
CA TRP A 102 24.38 3.55 -4.17
C TRP A 102 23.21 2.94 -4.95
N PRO A 103 23.01 3.28 -6.24
CA PRO A 103 21.82 2.89 -6.98
C PRO A 103 21.69 1.38 -7.09
N TRP A 104 20.47 0.85 -6.94
CA TRP A 104 20.22 -0.59 -7.08
C TRP A 104 20.48 -1.09 -8.50
N TRP A 105 20.34 -0.24 -9.50
CA TRP A 105 20.51 -0.55 -10.92
C TRP A 105 21.95 -0.50 -11.43
N ASN A 106 22.93 -0.21 -10.57
CA ASN A 106 24.34 -0.05 -10.97
C ASN A 106 24.89 -1.24 -11.80
N GLN A 107 24.43 -2.47 -11.50
CA GLN A 107 24.89 -3.70 -12.15
C GLN A 107 24.10 -4.10 -13.41
N HIS A 108 22.94 -3.48 -13.68
CA HIS A 108 22.16 -3.76 -14.88
C HIS A 108 22.80 -3.09 -16.08
N THR A 109 23.21 -3.85 -17.08
CA THR A 109 24.01 -3.36 -18.22
C THR A 109 23.23 -2.38 -19.08
N TYR A 110 21.98 -2.72 -19.41
CA TYR A 110 21.21 -2.06 -20.45
C TYR A 110 20.14 -1.09 -19.94
N ILE A 111 20.07 -0.85 -18.63
CA ILE A 111 19.10 0.08 -18.05
C ILE A 111 19.51 1.53 -18.31
N ASP A 112 18.54 2.34 -18.73
CA ASP A 112 18.67 3.78 -18.91
C ASP A 112 17.87 4.52 -17.83
N ILE A 113 18.53 5.42 -17.09
CA ILE A 113 17.93 6.06 -15.90
C ILE A 113 16.75 6.94 -16.29
N ALA A 114 16.88 7.75 -17.35
CA ALA A 114 15.84 8.68 -17.74
C ALA A 114 14.59 7.95 -18.23
N THR A 115 14.78 6.93 -19.06
CA THR A 115 13.70 6.21 -19.72
C THR A 115 13.12 5.07 -18.90
N MET A 116 13.78 4.59 -17.82
CA MET A 116 13.17 3.59 -16.93
C MET A 116 11.96 4.14 -16.16
N HIS A 117 11.81 5.46 -16.06
CA HIS A 117 10.71 6.08 -15.33
C HIS A 117 9.44 6.15 -16.18
N THR A 118 8.41 5.46 -15.70
CA THR A 118 7.10 5.45 -16.36
C THR A 118 6.23 6.65 -15.95
N PRO A 119 5.50 7.26 -16.89
CA PRO A 119 4.41 8.17 -16.57
C PRO A 119 3.39 7.60 -15.57
N ASP A 120 3.01 8.39 -14.57
CA ASP A 120 2.01 7.99 -13.57
C ASP A 120 0.72 8.82 -13.67
N LEU A 121 -0.29 8.25 -14.34
CA LEU A 121 -1.60 8.88 -14.51
C LEU A 121 -2.31 9.16 -13.18
N LEU A 122 -2.13 8.31 -12.15
CA LEU A 122 -2.83 8.46 -10.88
C LEU A 122 -2.20 9.56 -10.03
N HIS A 123 -0.90 9.46 -9.73
CA HIS A 123 -0.24 10.39 -8.82
C HIS A 123 0.17 11.70 -9.48
N GLN A 124 0.54 11.67 -10.78
CA GLN A 124 0.94 12.88 -11.51
C GLN A 124 -0.27 13.58 -12.12
N CYS A 125 -1.03 12.96 -13.04
CA CYS A 125 -2.14 13.65 -13.71
C CYS A 125 -3.34 13.88 -12.77
N HIS A 126 -3.92 12.83 -12.20
CA HIS A 126 -5.19 12.93 -11.47
C HIS A 126 -5.06 13.57 -10.08
N LYS A 127 -4.24 12.99 -9.20
CA LYS A 127 -4.03 13.52 -7.85
C LYS A 127 -3.24 14.82 -7.94
N GLY A 128 -2.11 14.80 -8.65
CA GLY A 128 -1.19 15.93 -8.75
C GLY A 128 -1.69 17.15 -9.50
N VAL A 129 -1.77 17.06 -10.83
CA VAL A 129 -2.04 18.22 -11.68
C VAL A 129 -3.51 18.63 -11.57
N PHE A 130 -4.43 17.68 -11.65
CA PHE A 130 -5.86 17.99 -11.62
C PHE A 130 -6.35 18.30 -10.20
N LYS A 131 -6.30 17.33 -9.27
CA LYS A 131 -6.91 17.48 -7.94
C LYS A 131 -6.14 18.46 -7.05
N ASP A 132 -4.81 18.41 -6.99
CA ASP A 132 -4.04 19.26 -6.06
C ASP A 132 -3.85 20.69 -6.54
N HIS A 133 -4.06 20.95 -7.84
CA HIS A 133 -3.84 22.26 -8.43
C HIS A 133 -5.07 22.77 -9.15
N LEU A 134 -5.41 22.23 -10.32
CA LEU A 134 -6.45 22.78 -11.20
C LEU A 134 -7.81 22.90 -10.49
N ALA A 135 -8.25 21.82 -9.82
CA ALA A 135 -9.51 21.78 -9.08
C ALA A 135 -9.51 22.67 -7.83
N LYS A 136 -8.34 22.93 -7.22
CA LYS A 136 -8.22 23.83 -6.05
C LYS A 136 -8.15 25.31 -6.45
N TRP A 137 -7.77 25.62 -7.68
CA TRP A 137 -7.74 27.01 -8.17
C TRP A 137 -9.12 27.50 -8.56
N LEU A 138 -9.96 26.66 -9.15
CA LEU A 138 -11.25 27.09 -9.68
C LEU A 138 -12.20 27.75 -8.64
N PRO A 139 -12.36 27.23 -7.42
CA PRO A 139 -13.16 27.89 -6.38
C PRO A 139 -12.58 29.22 -5.89
N LYS A 140 -11.29 29.47 -6.14
CA LYS A 140 -10.64 30.76 -5.85
C LYS A 140 -10.81 31.78 -6.98
N ILE A 141 -11.18 31.32 -8.18
CA ILE A 141 -11.43 32.16 -9.35
C ILE A 141 -12.91 32.58 -9.38
N ILE A 142 -13.80 31.58 -9.42
CA ILE A 142 -15.25 31.80 -9.58
C ILE A 142 -15.91 32.08 -8.22
N GLY A 143 -15.31 31.60 -7.13
CA GLY A 143 -15.88 31.66 -5.79
C GLY A 143 -16.60 30.37 -5.39
N LYS A 144 -16.42 29.93 -4.14
CA LYS A 144 -16.98 28.67 -3.63
C LYS A 144 -18.50 28.60 -3.69
N LYS A 145 -19.20 29.72 -3.45
CA LYS A 145 -20.67 29.76 -3.46
C LYS A 145 -21.21 29.47 -4.85
N GLU A 146 -20.69 30.18 -5.84
CA GLU A 146 -21.08 30.03 -7.25
C GLU A 146 -20.76 28.64 -7.77
N LEU A 147 -19.59 28.10 -7.41
CA LEU A 147 -19.20 26.75 -7.81
C LEU A 147 -20.11 25.67 -7.19
N ASN A 148 -20.50 25.82 -5.92
CA ASN A 148 -21.40 24.87 -5.25
C ASN A 148 -22.84 24.93 -5.80
N LEU A 149 -23.31 26.10 -6.25
CA LEU A 149 -24.63 26.23 -6.89
C LEU A 149 -24.73 25.41 -8.17
N ARG A 150 -23.65 25.34 -8.94
CA ARG A 150 -23.59 24.61 -10.22
C ARG A 150 -23.21 23.14 -10.06
N TYR A 151 -22.42 22.83 -9.04
CA TYR A 151 -21.90 21.49 -8.85
C TYR A 151 -21.79 21.15 -7.36
N ASN A 152 -22.88 20.66 -6.81
CA ASN A 152 -22.97 20.27 -5.40
C ASN A 152 -21.93 19.18 -5.08
N LYS A 153 -21.07 19.44 -4.07
CA LYS A 153 -20.06 18.50 -3.51
C LYS A 153 -18.79 18.22 -4.35
N LEU A 154 -18.37 19.10 -5.26
CA LEU A 154 -17.09 18.95 -6.01
C LEU A 154 -15.84 18.85 -5.10
N LEU A 155 -15.90 19.44 -3.90
CA LEU A 155 -14.76 19.63 -2.99
C LEU A 155 -14.51 18.51 -1.95
N ARG A 156 -15.38 17.49 -1.86
CA ARG A 156 -15.24 16.38 -0.88
C ARG A 156 -14.86 15.04 -1.53
N SER A 157 -14.08 15.09 -2.60
CA SER A 157 -13.93 13.95 -3.49
C SER A 157 -12.58 13.20 -3.29
N THR A 158 -12.66 11.87 -3.14
CA THR A 158 -11.50 10.96 -3.02
C THR A 158 -10.76 10.82 -4.36
N GLY A 159 -9.57 10.20 -4.37
CA GLY A 159 -8.76 10.05 -5.60
C GLY A 159 -9.49 9.37 -6.77
N ARG A 160 -10.43 8.45 -6.48
CA ARG A 160 -11.27 7.77 -7.48
C ARG A 160 -12.29 8.74 -8.14
N LYS A 161 -12.77 9.74 -7.39
CA LYS A 161 -13.70 10.77 -7.89
C LYS A 161 -13.02 11.84 -8.75
N ALA A 162 -11.69 12.01 -8.66
CA ALA A 162 -10.95 12.99 -9.46
C ALA A 162 -11.03 12.73 -10.97
N LYS A 163 -10.95 11.46 -11.39
CA LYS A 163 -11.08 11.07 -12.81
C LYS A 163 -12.48 11.40 -13.35
N GLU A 164 -13.53 11.11 -12.59
CA GLU A 164 -14.90 11.41 -12.99
C GLU A 164 -15.16 12.92 -13.01
N MET A 165 -14.58 13.66 -12.07
CA MET A 165 -14.65 15.12 -12.07
C MET A 165 -14.04 15.75 -13.32
N MET A 166 -12.97 15.20 -13.89
CA MET A 166 -12.38 15.72 -15.12
C MET A 166 -13.34 15.73 -16.31
N LYS A 167 -14.33 14.83 -16.35
CA LYS A 167 -15.34 14.75 -17.42
C LYS A 167 -16.29 15.93 -17.45
N VAL A 168 -16.51 16.54 -16.29
CA VAL A 168 -17.49 17.62 -16.09
C VAL A 168 -16.82 18.94 -15.69
N PHE A 169 -15.49 18.95 -15.53
CA PHE A 169 -14.76 20.09 -14.99
C PHE A 169 -14.79 21.31 -15.91
N LEU A 170 -14.72 21.10 -17.23
CA LEU A 170 -14.64 22.19 -18.19
C LEU A 170 -15.91 23.06 -18.22
N PRO A 171 -17.14 22.49 -18.29
CA PRO A 171 -18.36 23.28 -18.14
C PRO A 171 -18.40 24.10 -16.85
N VAL A 172 -17.90 23.57 -15.74
CA VAL A 172 -17.83 24.29 -14.46
C VAL A 172 -16.82 25.45 -14.52
N ALA A 173 -15.79 25.33 -15.36
CA ALA A 173 -14.76 26.36 -15.54
C ALA A 173 -15.14 27.45 -16.55
N ALA A 174 -16.28 27.34 -17.25
CA ALA A 174 -16.66 28.25 -18.34
C ALA A 174 -16.63 29.74 -17.93
N ASP A 175 -17.02 30.05 -16.70
CA ASP A 175 -17.13 31.43 -16.20
C ASP A 175 -15.84 31.92 -15.51
N ALA A 176 -14.78 31.12 -15.50
CA ALA A 176 -13.48 31.52 -14.96
C ALA A 176 -12.71 32.49 -15.89
N GLY A 177 -13.27 32.78 -17.07
CA GLY A 177 -12.68 33.63 -18.09
C GLY A 177 -11.90 32.84 -19.15
N PRO A 178 -11.72 33.41 -20.36
CA PRO A 178 -11.25 32.69 -21.54
C PRO A 178 -9.87 32.04 -21.33
N LYS A 179 -8.90 32.77 -20.75
CA LYS A 179 -7.56 32.21 -20.49
C LYS A 179 -7.55 31.04 -19.52
N VAL A 180 -8.45 31.04 -18.53
CA VAL A 180 -8.56 29.92 -17.59
C VAL A 180 -9.16 28.72 -18.31
N VAL A 181 -10.22 28.94 -19.09
CA VAL A 181 -10.87 27.91 -19.91
C VAL A 181 -9.86 27.29 -20.88
N ASP A 182 -9.08 28.09 -21.60
CA ASP A 182 -8.08 27.61 -22.55
C ASP A 182 -7.00 26.77 -21.88
N ALA A 183 -6.44 27.25 -20.76
CA ALA A 183 -5.44 26.52 -20.00
C ALA A 183 -5.99 25.20 -19.42
N THR A 184 -7.21 25.25 -18.87
CA THR A 184 -7.91 24.08 -18.33
C THR A 184 -8.23 23.06 -19.42
N LEU A 185 -8.77 23.51 -20.56
CA LEU A 185 -9.09 22.66 -21.70
C LEU A 185 -7.84 21.96 -22.23
N ALA A 186 -6.75 22.71 -22.40
CA ALA A 186 -5.48 22.18 -22.87
C ALA A 186 -4.94 21.06 -21.95
N LEU A 187 -4.93 21.28 -20.63
CA LEU A 187 -4.55 20.23 -19.68
C LEU A 187 -5.48 19.02 -19.72
N LEU A 188 -6.80 19.23 -19.79
CA LEU A 188 -7.75 18.13 -19.83
C LEU A 188 -7.55 17.30 -21.11
N LYS A 189 -7.41 17.94 -22.27
CA LYS A 189 -7.13 17.25 -23.54
C LYS A 189 -5.83 16.45 -23.48
N PHE A 190 -4.75 17.03 -22.95
CA PHE A 190 -3.50 16.31 -22.70
C PHE A 190 -3.74 15.05 -21.85
N MET A 191 -4.44 15.18 -20.73
CA MET A 191 -4.69 14.05 -19.83
C MET A 191 -5.60 12.99 -20.47
N TYR A 192 -6.58 13.38 -21.30
CA TYR A 192 -7.40 12.44 -22.06
C TYR A 192 -6.57 11.63 -23.06
N LEU A 193 -5.67 12.28 -23.80
CA LEU A 193 -4.76 11.60 -24.71
C LEU A 193 -3.81 10.66 -23.95
N ALA A 194 -3.26 11.09 -22.81
CA ALA A 194 -2.41 10.25 -21.97
C ALA A 194 -3.11 8.97 -21.44
N HIS A 195 -4.45 8.94 -21.40
CA HIS A 195 -5.24 7.77 -21.04
C HIS A 195 -5.56 6.82 -22.20
N SER A 196 -5.21 7.19 -23.43
CA SER A 196 -5.51 6.37 -24.60
C SER A 196 -4.67 5.10 -24.60
N SER A 197 -5.30 3.96 -24.85
CA SER A 197 -4.62 2.67 -25.03
C SER A 197 -3.77 2.62 -26.30
N THR A 198 -4.09 3.47 -27.28
CA THR A 198 -3.38 3.54 -28.56
C THR A 198 -3.20 5.00 -28.98
N LEU A 199 -1.94 5.35 -29.27
CA LEU A 199 -1.53 6.68 -29.71
C LEU A 199 -0.78 6.56 -31.03
N THR A 200 -1.11 7.44 -31.98
CA THR A 200 -0.36 7.61 -33.22
C THR A 200 0.61 8.77 -33.06
N LYS A 201 1.59 8.90 -33.97
CA LYS A 201 2.50 10.06 -33.99
C LYS A 201 1.76 11.40 -33.97
N THR A 202 0.69 11.54 -34.75
CA THR A 202 -0.15 12.74 -34.77
C THR A 202 -0.77 13.04 -33.40
N LYS A 203 -1.24 12.02 -32.67
CA LYS A 203 -1.78 12.22 -31.31
C LYS A 203 -0.70 12.62 -30.30
N LEU A 204 0.54 12.16 -30.48
CA LEU A 204 1.67 12.61 -29.64
C LEU A 204 2.00 14.08 -29.92
N GLU A 205 1.98 14.49 -31.19
CA GLU A 205 2.13 15.90 -31.57
C GLU A 205 0.99 16.77 -30.98
N GLU A 206 -0.25 16.27 -30.98
CA GLU A 206 -1.37 16.93 -30.29
C GLU A 206 -1.17 17.04 -28.77
N MET A 207 -0.60 16.01 -28.13
CA MET A 207 -0.25 16.07 -26.70
C MET A 207 0.74 17.21 -26.42
N ASP A 208 1.83 17.30 -27.19
CA ASP A 208 2.83 18.35 -27.03
C ASP A 208 2.23 19.74 -27.28
N GLN A 209 1.37 19.88 -28.30
CA GLN A 209 0.66 21.13 -28.59
C GLN A 209 -0.26 21.55 -27.43
N HIS A 210 -1.01 20.63 -26.85
CA HIS A 210 -1.86 20.91 -25.69
C HIS A 210 -1.03 21.32 -24.46
N LEU A 211 0.10 20.68 -24.22
CA LEU A 211 1.00 21.10 -23.15
C LEU A 211 1.55 22.51 -23.42
N ALA A 212 1.89 22.83 -24.67
CA ALA A 212 2.33 24.16 -25.07
C ALA A 212 1.24 25.23 -24.85
N THR A 213 0.00 24.96 -25.26
CA THR A 213 -1.14 25.87 -25.02
C THR A 213 -1.36 26.11 -23.52
N PHE A 214 -1.21 25.07 -22.68
CA PHE A 214 -1.27 25.25 -21.24
C PHE A 214 -0.14 26.18 -20.75
N HIS A 215 1.11 25.94 -21.17
CA HIS A 215 2.24 26.75 -20.73
C HIS A 215 2.15 28.23 -21.14
N GLN A 216 1.54 28.53 -22.30
CA GLN A 216 1.26 29.91 -22.74
C GLN A 216 0.25 30.63 -21.82
N ASN A 217 -0.74 29.90 -21.28
CA ASN A 217 -1.82 30.48 -20.49
C ASN A 217 -1.66 30.32 -18.97
N LYS A 218 -0.79 29.41 -18.49
CA LYS A 218 -0.66 29.04 -17.07
C LYS A 218 -0.35 30.22 -16.14
N ALA A 219 0.19 31.32 -16.67
CA ALA A 219 0.50 32.53 -15.92
C ALA A 219 -0.71 33.08 -15.16
N ILE A 220 -1.93 32.87 -15.68
CA ILE A 220 -3.17 33.26 -15.01
C ILE A 220 -3.29 32.64 -13.60
N PHE A 221 -2.74 31.45 -13.39
CA PHE A 221 -2.81 30.75 -12.11
C PHE A 221 -1.74 31.17 -11.07
N LYS A 222 -0.77 32.01 -11.46
CA LYS A 222 0.39 32.36 -10.60
C LYS A 222 -0.02 32.97 -9.26
N GLN A 223 -1.13 33.69 -9.20
CA GLN A 223 -1.59 34.34 -7.97
C GLN A 223 -2.08 33.36 -6.89
N TRP A 224 -2.50 32.15 -7.27
CA TRP A 224 -2.98 31.14 -6.30
C TRP A 224 -1.92 30.12 -5.88
N LEU A 225 -0.69 30.29 -6.38
CA LEU A 225 0.48 29.49 -5.99
C LEU A 225 1.11 30.06 -4.71
N LYS A 226 1.18 29.21 -3.68
CA LYS A 226 1.65 29.58 -2.33
C LYS A 226 3.15 29.90 -2.28
N THR A 227 3.96 29.18 -3.05
CA THR A 227 5.43 29.28 -2.99
C THR A 227 5.97 30.42 -3.87
N LYS A 228 7.05 31.09 -3.44
CA LYS A 228 7.77 32.11 -4.24
C LYS A 228 8.26 31.58 -5.60
N ARG A 229 8.64 30.30 -5.64
CA ARG A 229 9.07 29.57 -6.85
C ARG A 229 7.93 29.16 -7.80
N LYS A 230 6.67 29.50 -7.48
CA LYS A 230 5.49 29.31 -8.35
C LYS A 230 5.47 27.92 -9.02
N PHE A 231 5.38 27.85 -10.35
CA PHE A 231 5.32 26.60 -11.10
C PHE A 231 6.61 25.79 -11.03
N HIS A 232 7.77 26.43 -10.81
CA HIS A 232 9.05 25.74 -10.68
C HIS A 232 9.10 24.84 -9.42
N ASN A 233 8.22 25.09 -8.45
CA ASN A 233 8.06 24.25 -7.25
C ASN A 233 7.09 23.08 -7.42
N ILE A 234 6.56 22.84 -8.63
CA ILE A 234 5.58 21.78 -8.87
C ILE A 234 6.15 20.77 -9.87
N PRO A 235 6.84 19.71 -9.39
CA PRO A 235 7.46 18.74 -10.27
C PRO A 235 6.49 18.06 -11.22
N LYS A 236 5.25 17.83 -10.78
CA LYS A 236 4.23 17.10 -11.54
C LYS A 236 3.84 17.79 -12.84
N PHE A 237 3.94 19.12 -12.95
CA PHE A 237 3.74 19.85 -14.21
C PHE A 237 4.91 19.68 -15.17
N HIS A 238 6.14 19.68 -14.64
CA HIS A 238 7.33 19.44 -15.45
C HIS A 238 7.33 18.02 -16.02
N GLN A 239 6.95 17.03 -15.21
CA GLN A 239 6.91 15.63 -15.63
C GLN A 239 6.01 15.39 -16.85
N LEU A 240 4.99 16.23 -17.08
CA LEU A 240 4.14 16.11 -18.28
C LEU A 240 4.94 16.27 -19.60
N GLN A 241 6.05 16.99 -19.57
CA GLN A 241 6.92 17.20 -20.74
C GLN A 241 7.64 15.92 -21.18
N HIS A 242 7.77 14.94 -20.29
CA HIS A 242 8.43 13.67 -20.58
C HIS A 242 7.46 12.61 -21.11
N TYR A 243 6.14 12.86 -21.11
CA TYR A 243 5.16 11.83 -21.46
C TYR A 243 5.30 11.32 -22.89
N THR A 244 5.43 12.22 -23.88
CA THR A 244 5.53 11.81 -25.29
C THR A 244 6.80 11.02 -25.55
N HIS A 245 7.92 11.45 -24.97
CA HIS A 245 9.18 10.69 -25.00
C HIS A 245 9.03 9.31 -24.35
N SER A 246 8.53 9.23 -23.12
CA SER A 246 8.32 7.95 -22.44
C SER A 246 7.35 7.03 -23.18
N ILE A 247 6.32 7.58 -23.82
CA ILE A 247 5.35 6.78 -24.59
C ILE A 247 6.00 6.16 -25.83
N CYS A 248 6.88 6.91 -26.50
CA CYS A 248 7.66 6.36 -27.62
C CYS A 248 8.59 5.22 -27.16
N MET A 249 9.16 5.32 -25.96
CA MET A 249 10.13 4.36 -25.44
C MET A 249 9.48 3.11 -24.83
N LEU A 250 8.37 3.27 -24.11
CA LEU A 250 7.78 2.22 -23.26
C LEU A 250 6.35 1.80 -23.67
N GLY A 251 5.75 2.48 -24.65
CA GLY A 251 4.35 2.28 -25.02
C GLY A 251 3.39 3.15 -24.21
N THR A 252 2.08 2.90 -24.29
CA THR A 252 1.09 3.80 -23.67
C THR A 252 1.04 3.65 -22.15
N PRO A 253 0.67 4.72 -21.40
CA PRO A 253 0.64 4.66 -19.93
C PRO A 253 -0.38 3.70 -19.35
N TYR A 254 -1.25 3.13 -20.19
CA TYR A 254 -2.16 2.06 -19.81
C TYR A 254 -1.40 0.83 -19.27
N GLY A 255 -0.29 0.44 -19.93
CA GLY A 255 0.44 -0.80 -19.65
C GLY A 255 1.26 -0.81 -18.36
N TYR A 256 1.53 0.36 -17.77
CA TYR A 256 2.41 0.49 -16.60
C TYR A 256 1.85 1.44 -15.54
N ASN A 257 0.51 1.56 -15.46
CA ASN A 257 -0.12 2.45 -14.49
C ASN A 257 -0.02 1.92 -13.05
N THR A 258 0.14 2.83 -12.09
CA THR A 258 0.24 2.52 -10.65
C THR A 258 -1.09 2.14 -9.99
N LYS A 259 -2.23 2.09 -10.71
CA LYS A 259 -3.53 1.80 -10.09
C LYS A 259 -3.64 0.35 -9.63
N ALA A 260 -3.09 -0.59 -10.41
CA ALA A 260 -3.08 -2.00 -10.05
C ALA A 260 -2.28 -2.25 -8.75
N PRO A 261 -1.02 -1.80 -8.62
CA PRO A 261 -0.29 -1.95 -7.35
C PRO A 261 -0.92 -1.14 -6.20
N GLU A 262 -1.49 0.06 -6.43
CA GLU A 262 -2.22 0.81 -5.39
C GLU A 262 -3.43 0.03 -4.85
N ARG A 263 -4.11 -0.78 -5.68
CA ARG A 263 -5.18 -1.67 -5.20
C ARG A 263 -4.63 -2.74 -4.28
N LEU A 264 -3.45 -3.29 -4.58
CA LEU A 264 -2.78 -4.26 -3.74
C LEU A 264 -2.36 -3.67 -2.39
N HIS A 265 -2.04 -2.37 -2.30
CA HIS A 265 -1.77 -1.71 -1.01
C HIS A 265 -2.92 -1.86 -0.01
N ILE A 266 -4.16 -2.05 -0.45
CA ILE A 266 -5.27 -2.28 0.47
C ILE A 266 -5.07 -3.60 1.22
N ASN A 267 -4.73 -4.68 0.52
CA ASN A 267 -4.63 -6.01 1.11
C ASN A 267 -3.22 -6.26 1.68
N LEU A 268 -2.17 -5.85 0.96
CA LEU A 268 -0.78 -6.12 1.30
C LEU A 268 -0.18 -5.11 2.28
N THR A 269 -0.83 -3.96 2.51
CA THR A 269 -0.28 -2.93 3.38
C THR A 269 -1.30 -2.51 4.43
N LYS A 270 -2.44 -1.95 4.02
CA LYS A 270 -3.42 -1.38 4.95
C LYS A 270 -4.10 -2.44 5.81
N ALA A 271 -4.52 -3.56 5.23
CA ALA A 271 -5.16 -4.63 5.99
C ALA A 271 -4.19 -5.24 7.01
N GLY A 272 -2.95 -5.51 6.59
CA GLY A 272 -1.89 -5.97 7.47
C GLY A 272 -1.63 -4.97 8.59
N PHE A 273 -1.34 -3.71 8.26
CA PHE A 273 -1.11 -2.64 9.24
C PHE A 273 -2.27 -2.46 10.24
N ASN A 274 -3.52 -2.56 9.77
CA ASN A 274 -4.70 -2.45 10.62
C ASN A 274 -4.89 -3.66 11.55
N ALA A 275 -4.38 -4.83 11.17
CA ALA A 275 -4.44 -6.05 11.96
C ALA A 275 -3.33 -6.14 13.03
N LEU A 276 -2.39 -5.18 13.04
CA LEU A 276 -1.26 -5.18 13.97
C LEU A 276 -1.64 -4.70 15.36
N ASN A 277 -0.79 -5.06 16.32
CA ASN A 277 -0.81 -4.48 17.68
C ASN A 277 -0.19 -3.05 17.72
N LYS A 278 0.42 -2.59 16.62
CA LYS A 278 1.04 -1.27 16.43
C LYS A 278 2.12 -0.96 17.47
N ILE A 279 2.92 -1.96 17.82
CA ILE A 279 4.14 -1.76 18.59
C ILE A 279 5.22 -1.23 17.64
N ASP A 280 5.78 -0.08 18.00
CA ASP A 280 6.85 0.59 17.27
C ASP A 280 8.02 -0.37 16.98
N ASP A 281 8.63 -0.23 15.81
CA ASP A 281 9.81 -0.97 15.31
C ASP A 281 9.57 -2.44 14.93
N THR A 282 8.34 -2.94 14.98
CA THR A 282 8.01 -4.34 14.56
C THR A 282 6.95 -4.40 13.47
N GLU A 283 6.46 -3.27 12.97
CA GLU A 283 5.30 -3.22 12.08
C GLU A 283 5.56 -3.91 10.75
N LEU A 284 6.77 -3.76 10.19
CA LEU A 284 7.14 -4.40 8.93
C LEU A 284 7.19 -5.92 9.05
N GLU A 285 7.71 -6.44 10.16
CA GLU A 285 7.80 -7.88 10.42
C GLU A 285 6.39 -8.47 10.58
N GLN A 286 5.55 -7.82 11.38
CA GLN A 286 4.18 -8.26 11.57
C GLN A 286 3.34 -8.15 10.29
N MET A 287 3.57 -7.13 9.45
CA MET A 287 2.93 -7.03 8.14
C MET A 287 3.38 -8.14 7.20
N ALA A 288 4.67 -8.47 7.19
CA ALA A 288 5.18 -9.58 6.39
C ALA A 288 4.56 -10.90 6.83
N GLU A 289 4.47 -11.15 8.14
CA GLU A 289 3.85 -12.33 8.69
C GLU A 289 2.35 -12.41 8.37
N TYR A 290 1.62 -11.29 8.48
CA TYR A 290 0.22 -11.20 8.07
C TYR A 290 0.04 -11.64 6.61
N ILE A 291 0.85 -11.11 5.69
CA ILE A 291 0.78 -11.48 4.26
C ILE A 291 1.05 -12.97 4.09
N MET A 292 2.10 -13.51 4.73
CA MET A 292 2.42 -14.94 4.66
C MET A 292 1.27 -15.82 5.14
N ARG A 293 0.58 -15.44 6.22
CA ARG A 293 -0.60 -16.15 6.74
C ARG A 293 -1.77 -16.09 5.75
N MET A 294 -2.00 -14.94 5.13
CA MET A 294 -3.06 -14.79 4.12
C MET A 294 -2.80 -15.61 2.86
N ASP A 295 -1.56 -15.65 2.38
CA ASP A 295 -1.16 -16.49 1.23
C ASP A 295 -1.30 -17.97 1.54
N ALA A 296 -0.90 -18.39 2.74
CA ALA A 296 -1.10 -19.74 3.27
C ALA A 296 -2.58 -20.16 3.25
N LEU A 297 -3.47 -19.29 3.75
CA LEU A 297 -4.91 -19.53 3.74
C LEU A 297 -5.47 -19.62 2.31
N ALA A 298 -5.04 -18.73 1.42
CA ALA A 298 -5.45 -18.73 0.02
C ALA A 298 -5.01 -20.02 -0.70
N LEU A 299 -3.78 -20.47 -0.46
CA LEU A 299 -3.24 -21.72 -1.02
C LEU A 299 -4.01 -22.94 -0.52
N HIS A 300 -4.32 -22.98 0.78
CA HIS A 300 -5.13 -24.04 1.37
C HIS A 300 -6.54 -24.08 0.79
N TRP A 301 -7.16 -22.91 0.61
CA TRP A 301 -8.48 -22.81 0.01
C TRP A 301 -8.49 -23.30 -1.45
N ALA A 302 -7.46 -22.95 -2.23
CA ALA A 302 -7.28 -23.45 -3.59
C ALA A 302 -7.14 -24.99 -3.60
N TYR A 303 -6.40 -25.56 -2.65
CA TYR A 303 -6.28 -27.01 -2.50
C TYR A 303 -7.61 -27.68 -2.16
N LEU A 304 -8.38 -27.16 -1.19
CA LEU A 304 -9.70 -27.70 -0.84
C LEU A 304 -10.65 -27.66 -2.04
N THR A 305 -10.64 -26.57 -2.80
CA THR A 305 -11.44 -26.41 -4.03
C THR A 305 -11.04 -27.43 -5.10
N TYR A 306 -9.74 -27.69 -5.26
CA TYR A 306 -9.23 -28.73 -6.15
C TYR A 306 -9.68 -30.13 -5.70
N MET A 307 -9.66 -30.41 -4.40
CA MET A 307 -10.09 -31.70 -3.84
C MET A 307 -11.60 -31.92 -3.95
N ASP A 308 -12.41 -30.86 -3.81
CA ASP A 308 -13.87 -30.89 -3.98
C ASP A 308 -14.29 -30.95 -5.46
N SER A 309 -13.35 -30.79 -6.41
CA SER A 309 -13.65 -30.94 -7.84
C SER A 309 -13.92 -32.42 -8.17
N PRO A 310 -15.08 -32.76 -8.79
CA PRO A 310 -15.42 -34.15 -9.06
C PRO A 310 -14.34 -34.82 -9.93
N LYS A 311 -13.71 -35.86 -9.41
CA LYS A 311 -12.79 -36.72 -10.17
C LYS A 311 -13.58 -37.50 -11.22
N GLY A 312 -13.80 -36.91 -12.39
CA GLY A 312 -14.56 -37.57 -13.45
C GLY A 312 -14.81 -36.74 -14.70
N ASN A 313 -13.76 -36.30 -15.40
CA ASN A 313 -13.60 -36.58 -16.82
C ASN A 313 -12.15 -36.26 -17.22
N LYS A 314 -11.36 -37.30 -17.45
CA LYS A 314 -10.19 -37.16 -18.34
C LYS A 314 -10.76 -36.96 -19.74
N ASP A 315 -10.11 -36.12 -20.53
CA ASP A 315 -10.45 -35.75 -21.92
C ASP A 315 -11.30 -34.50 -22.07
N LEU A 316 -10.75 -33.34 -21.72
CA LEU A 316 -11.15 -32.07 -22.34
C LEU A 316 -9.92 -31.19 -22.60
N ASP A 317 -9.42 -31.30 -23.82
CA ASP A 317 -8.88 -30.25 -24.69
C ASP A 317 -8.60 -28.89 -24.01
N TRP A 318 -7.31 -28.59 -23.81
CA TRP A 318 -6.82 -27.35 -23.20
C TRP A 318 -7.14 -26.10 -24.06
N ASP A 319 -7.45 -26.27 -25.34
CA ASP A 319 -7.57 -25.16 -26.29
C ASP A 319 -8.92 -24.43 -26.30
N LYS A 320 -9.95 -24.91 -25.59
CA LYS A 320 -11.29 -24.28 -25.65
C LYS A 320 -11.74 -23.51 -24.42
N ARG A 321 -10.94 -23.42 -23.35
CA ARG A 321 -11.34 -22.74 -22.11
C ARG A 321 -10.89 -21.27 -22.00
N ALA A 322 -10.09 -20.79 -22.95
CA ALA A 322 -9.61 -19.41 -22.93
C ALA A 322 -10.67 -18.37 -23.36
N GLU A 323 -11.76 -18.78 -24.01
CA GLU A 323 -12.73 -17.83 -24.60
C GLU A 323 -14.04 -17.64 -23.79
N SER A 324 -14.25 -18.36 -22.68
CA SER A 324 -15.52 -18.27 -21.93
C SER A 324 -15.40 -18.03 -20.42
N ARG A 325 -14.24 -17.55 -19.95
CA ARG A 325 -14.06 -17.03 -18.57
C ARG A 325 -13.42 -15.64 -18.59
N GLY A 326 -13.94 -14.78 -19.46
CA GLY A 326 -14.05 -13.37 -19.11
C GLY A 326 -15.23 -13.22 -18.17
N GLU A 327 -15.04 -12.42 -17.12
CA GLU A 327 -16.09 -11.84 -16.26
C GLU A 327 -16.43 -12.58 -14.95
N THR A 328 -16.42 -11.74 -13.90
CA THR A 328 -17.22 -11.83 -12.67
C THR A 328 -16.70 -12.69 -11.52
N TRP A 329 -15.48 -12.41 -11.04
CA TRP A 329 -15.19 -12.49 -9.60
C TRP A 329 -14.60 -11.14 -9.19
N TRP A 330 -15.13 -10.54 -8.11
CA TRP A 330 -14.83 -9.22 -7.48
C TRP A 330 -15.88 -8.09 -7.57
N GLU A 331 -17.07 -8.31 -8.12
CA GLU A 331 -18.20 -7.40 -7.86
C GLU A 331 -19.03 -7.95 -6.72
N GLU A 332 -18.72 -7.49 -5.50
CA GLU A 332 -19.68 -7.05 -4.48
C GLU A 332 -18.99 -6.98 -3.11
N GLY A 333 -18.45 -5.80 -2.80
CA GLY A 333 -18.08 -5.42 -1.44
C GLY A 333 -18.59 -4.00 -1.22
N LYS A 334 -19.83 -3.89 -0.71
CA LYS A 334 -20.46 -2.62 -0.38
C LYS A 334 -19.54 -1.78 0.51
N MET A 335 -19.31 -0.57 0.03
CA MET A 335 -18.33 0.40 0.52
C MET A 335 -18.80 0.97 1.86
N GLY A 336 -18.04 0.72 2.93
CA GLY A 336 -18.13 1.50 4.17
C GLY A 336 -17.33 2.80 4.01
N ASP A 337 -18.01 3.92 4.18
CA ASP A 337 -17.47 5.28 4.14
C ASP A 337 -16.73 5.62 5.45
N GLU A 338 -15.44 5.33 5.60
CA GLU A 338 -14.65 5.86 6.74
C GLU A 338 -13.20 6.20 6.33
N ASP A 339 -13.02 7.28 5.56
CA ASP A 339 -11.75 8.03 5.55
C ASP A 339 -11.87 9.16 6.59
N TYR A 340 -11.54 8.84 7.85
CA TYR A 340 -11.20 9.85 8.86
C TYR A 340 -9.78 9.59 9.38
N MET A 341 -8.94 10.62 9.22
CA MET A 341 -7.65 10.85 9.90
C MET A 341 -6.50 9.87 9.61
N LEU A 342 -5.60 10.26 8.69
CA LEU A 342 -4.16 10.23 8.97
C LEU A 342 -3.40 11.11 7.96
N ASP A 343 -3.28 12.40 8.29
CA ASP A 343 -2.46 13.39 7.59
C ASP A 343 -1.30 13.75 8.54
N THR A 344 -0.54 12.75 9.00
CA THR A 344 0.62 12.95 9.88
C THR A 344 1.68 11.86 9.69
N LEU A 345 2.20 11.69 8.48
CA LEU A 345 3.48 11.00 8.24
C LEU A 345 4.26 11.70 7.11
N GLU A 346 4.38 13.02 7.20
CA GLU A 346 5.43 13.79 6.49
C GLU A 346 5.91 14.90 7.44
N GLY A 347 6.66 14.51 8.48
CA GLY A 347 7.34 15.43 9.39
C GLY A 347 8.81 15.55 8.99
N GLY A 348 9.20 16.72 8.49
CA GLY A 348 10.59 17.05 8.22
C GLY A 348 11.40 17.17 9.51
N THR A 349 12.63 16.68 9.46
CA THR A 349 13.68 16.94 10.43
C THR A 349 14.06 18.42 10.39
N GLN A 350 13.90 19.09 11.53
CA GLN A 350 14.63 20.31 11.85
C GLN A 350 15.52 19.97 13.04
N ASP A 351 16.82 19.93 12.79
CA ASP A 351 17.87 20.01 13.80
C ASP A 351 17.79 21.40 14.47
N GLU A 352 17.79 21.44 15.81
CA GLU A 352 18.51 22.46 16.58
C GLU A 352 18.96 21.87 17.93
N ASP A 353 20.18 22.23 18.28
CA ASP A 353 21.01 21.76 19.39
C ASP A 353 20.40 21.95 20.78
N ARG A 354 20.78 21.05 21.72
CA ARG A 354 21.31 21.47 23.05
C ARG A 354 21.94 20.34 23.86
N GLU A 355 23.08 20.71 24.41
CA GLU A 355 24.06 19.93 25.17
C GLU A 355 23.61 19.39 26.54
N SER A 356 24.18 18.23 26.86
CA SER A 356 24.80 17.83 28.14
C SER A 356 23.98 17.84 29.44
N LYS A 357 23.90 16.67 30.08
CA LYS A 357 24.70 16.39 31.30
C LYS A 357 24.62 14.90 31.67
N ALA A 358 25.81 14.33 31.85
CA ALA A 358 26.04 13.01 32.40
C ALA A 358 25.70 12.95 33.90
N SER A 359 25.32 11.76 34.37
CA SER A 359 25.72 11.27 35.69
C SER A 359 25.80 9.74 35.67
N GLN A 360 27.04 9.27 35.86
CA GLN A 360 27.42 7.89 36.18
C GLN A 360 27.00 7.51 37.60
N CYS A 361 26.70 6.23 37.84
CA CYS A 361 27.48 5.27 38.64
C CYS A 361 26.71 3.93 38.63
N ASN A 362 27.30 2.81 38.19
CA ASN A 362 28.12 1.86 38.97
C ASN A 362 27.35 1.34 40.20
N SER A 363 27.32 0.05 40.55
CA SER A 363 28.01 -1.16 40.10
C SER A 363 27.49 -2.31 41.00
N ASP A 364 27.82 -3.56 40.63
CA ASP A 364 27.97 -4.73 41.54
C ASP A 364 26.69 -5.33 42.17
N ASP A 365 26.54 -6.64 42.42
CA ASP A 365 27.24 -7.88 42.11
C ASP A 365 26.30 -9.03 42.55
N GLU A 366 26.39 -10.19 41.87
CA GLU A 366 26.17 -11.58 42.36
C GLU A 366 24.83 -11.97 43.09
N GLU A 367 24.24 -13.16 43.07
CA GLU A 367 24.59 -14.55 42.76
C GLU A 367 23.37 -15.28 42.15
N GLY A 368 23.62 -16.43 41.51
CA GLY A 368 22.59 -17.28 40.92
C GLY A 368 21.88 -18.18 41.93
N GLU A 369 20.68 -18.65 41.55
CA GLU A 369 20.11 -19.89 42.07
C GLU A 369 19.26 -20.56 40.97
N ASP A 370 19.63 -21.80 40.67
CA ASP A 370 18.93 -22.72 39.78
C ASP A 370 17.50 -22.95 40.27
N ASN A 371 16.51 -22.76 39.40
CA ASN A 371 15.21 -23.39 39.55
C ASN A 371 14.74 -23.90 38.19
N GLU A 372 14.50 -25.21 38.13
CA GLU A 372 14.04 -25.99 36.98
C GLU A 372 12.79 -25.38 36.32
N PRO A 373 12.59 -25.62 35.01
CA PRO A 373 11.36 -25.21 34.34
C PRO A 373 10.19 -26.03 34.88
N ASP A 374 9.29 -25.37 35.62
CA ASP A 374 7.99 -25.95 35.97
C ASP A 374 7.30 -26.43 34.68
N ASN A 375 7.12 -27.75 34.61
CA ASN A 375 6.35 -28.47 33.60
C ASN A 375 4.90 -27.94 33.59
N LEU A 376 4.62 -26.95 32.73
CA LEU A 376 3.27 -26.40 32.55
C LEU A 376 2.36 -27.25 31.64
N ALA A 377 2.55 -28.57 31.63
CA ALA A 377 1.57 -29.49 31.05
C ALA A 377 0.34 -29.67 31.96
N ASP A 378 0.45 -29.38 33.26
CA ASP A 378 -0.64 -29.51 34.22
C ASP A 378 -1.26 -28.16 34.57
N GLY A 379 -2.24 -27.73 33.78
CA GLY A 379 -3.02 -26.54 34.13
C GLY A 379 -4.25 -26.26 33.28
N CYS A 380 -4.35 -26.84 32.08
CA CYS A 380 -5.55 -26.74 31.26
C CYS A 380 -6.32 -28.06 31.29
N VAL A 381 -7.21 -28.20 32.28
CA VAL A 381 -8.26 -29.23 32.21
C VAL A 381 -9.25 -28.80 31.12
N VAL A 382 -9.16 -29.42 29.96
CA VAL A 382 -10.09 -29.22 28.82
C VAL A 382 -11.48 -29.71 29.23
N ASP A 383 -12.42 -28.78 29.43
CA ASP A 383 -13.78 -29.17 29.85
C ASP A 383 -14.84 -28.94 28.76
N ARG A 384 -14.59 -28.10 27.76
CA ARG A 384 -15.49 -27.91 26.61
C ARG A 384 -14.74 -27.52 25.34
N VAL A 385 -14.71 -28.44 24.38
CA VAL A 385 -14.49 -28.12 22.98
C VAL A 385 -15.81 -27.59 22.43
N ILE A 386 -15.92 -26.29 22.17
CA ILE A 386 -17.05 -25.77 21.40
C ILE A 386 -16.78 -26.12 19.94
N LYS A 387 -17.22 -27.31 19.52
CA LYS A 387 -17.36 -27.62 18.10
C LYS A 387 -18.45 -26.71 17.56
N GLY A 388 -18.09 -25.78 16.68
CA GLY A 388 -19.06 -24.90 16.03
C GLY A 388 -20.18 -25.73 15.40
N ARG A 389 -21.38 -25.72 15.99
CA ARG A 389 -22.58 -26.30 15.38
C ARG A 389 -23.05 -25.35 14.29
N VAL A 390 -22.83 -25.70 13.04
CA VAL A 390 -23.66 -25.19 11.94
C VAL A 390 -25.05 -25.80 12.13
N GLN A 391 -26.01 -25.02 12.63
CA GLN A 391 -27.42 -25.43 12.64
C GLN A 391 -27.96 -25.31 11.21
N VAL A 392 -28.08 -26.44 10.53
CA VAL A 392 -28.98 -26.59 9.37
C VAL A 392 -30.38 -26.74 9.95
N SER A 393 -31.26 -25.77 9.68
CA SER A 393 -32.68 -25.86 10.05
C SER A 393 -33.37 -26.78 9.04
N ASP A 394 -33.82 -27.93 9.51
CA ASP A 394 -34.67 -28.85 8.78
C ASP A 394 -36.12 -28.58 9.23
N GLN A 395 -36.94 -28.04 8.32
CA GLN A 395 -38.39 -27.92 8.49
C GLN A 395 -39.08 -28.44 7.23
N GLY A 396 -39.91 -29.48 7.38
CA GLY A 396 -41.00 -29.79 6.46
C GLY A 396 -41.12 -31.25 6.08
N GLY A 397 -42.11 -31.95 6.67
CA GLY A 397 -42.49 -33.30 6.27
C GLY A 397 -43.44 -33.35 5.06
N ASN A 398 -43.36 -34.47 4.37
CA ASN A 398 -44.33 -35.19 3.52
C ASN A 398 -45.08 -34.48 2.37
N GLY A 399 -44.87 -35.01 1.16
CA GLY A 399 -45.78 -34.89 0.01
C GLY A 399 -45.09 -35.26 -1.32
N ASP A 400 -45.57 -36.34 -1.95
CA ASP A 400 -45.13 -36.88 -3.24
C ASP A 400 -45.01 -35.87 -4.39
N ASN A 401 -43.93 -35.95 -5.18
CA ASN A 401 -43.91 -36.24 -6.62
C ASN A 401 -42.66 -35.67 -7.34
N LEU A 402 -42.20 -36.47 -8.31
CA LEU A 402 -41.28 -36.13 -9.40
C LEU A 402 -41.53 -34.72 -9.97
N ASP A 403 -40.49 -33.91 -10.14
CA ASP A 403 -39.77 -33.77 -11.42
C ASP A 403 -38.79 -32.58 -11.41
N THR A 404 -37.68 -32.79 -12.13
CA THR A 404 -36.81 -31.81 -12.80
C THR A 404 -36.67 -30.40 -12.22
N ASN A 405 -35.47 -30.05 -11.76
CA ASN A 405 -34.74 -28.84 -12.21
C ASN A 405 -33.31 -28.82 -11.68
N VAL A 406 -32.34 -28.85 -12.60
CA VAL A 406 -30.94 -28.52 -12.33
C VAL A 406 -30.88 -27.01 -12.12
N GLY A 407 -30.91 -26.61 -10.84
CA GLY A 407 -30.75 -25.23 -10.40
C GLY A 407 -29.33 -24.97 -9.89
N MET A 408 -28.67 -24.05 -10.56
CA MET A 408 -27.40 -23.42 -10.24
C MET A 408 -27.50 -22.71 -8.87
N ASP A 409 -26.53 -22.93 -7.97
CA ASP A 409 -26.05 -22.02 -6.90
C ASP A 409 -25.54 -22.83 -5.69
N SER A 410 -24.30 -23.33 -5.77
CA SER A 410 -23.51 -23.60 -4.57
C SER A 410 -22.48 -22.49 -4.42
N ALA A 411 -22.80 -21.49 -3.60
CA ALA A 411 -21.81 -20.54 -3.11
C ALA A 411 -20.58 -21.30 -2.59
N PRO A 412 -19.34 -20.78 -2.80
CA PRO A 412 -18.14 -21.46 -2.32
C PRO A 412 -18.27 -21.70 -0.81
N LYS A 413 -18.16 -22.97 -0.40
CA LYS A 413 -18.10 -23.34 1.02
C LYS A 413 -16.89 -22.63 1.63
N LEU A 414 -17.16 -21.69 2.53
CA LEU A 414 -16.14 -20.91 3.21
C LEU A 414 -15.56 -21.76 4.34
N TYR A 415 -14.33 -22.26 4.17
CA TYR A 415 -13.65 -23.07 5.17
C TYR A 415 -12.78 -22.17 6.03
N TYR A 416 -13.18 -21.96 7.28
CA TYR A 416 -12.34 -21.30 8.28
C TYR A 416 -11.46 -22.34 8.98
N PRO A 417 -10.18 -22.03 9.29
CA PRO A 417 -9.47 -22.80 10.30
C PRO A 417 -10.34 -22.80 11.56
N THR A 418 -10.64 -23.98 12.10
CA THR A 418 -11.48 -24.13 13.27
C THR A 418 -10.56 -24.32 14.47
N PRO A 419 -10.01 -23.24 15.07
CA PRO A 419 -9.13 -23.36 16.21
C PRO A 419 -9.89 -24.00 17.37
N GLU A 420 -9.19 -24.81 18.15
CA GLU A 420 -9.77 -25.37 19.36
C GLU A 420 -9.85 -24.26 20.41
N LEU A 421 -11.08 -23.90 20.80
CA LEU A 421 -11.33 -22.91 21.83
C LEU A 421 -11.35 -23.60 23.19
N VAL A 422 -10.39 -23.24 24.05
CA VAL A 422 -10.26 -23.82 25.39
C VAL A 422 -10.56 -22.76 26.44
N THR A 423 -11.45 -23.09 27.37
CA THR A 423 -11.80 -22.29 28.55
C THR A 423 -11.50 -23.07 29.83
N ALA A 424 -10.90 -22.43 30.83
CA ALA A 424 -10.59 -23.08 32.11
C ALA A 424 -11.86 -23.46 32.92
N LYS A 425 -11.80 -24.61 33.61
CA LYS A 425 -12.90 -25.26 34.37
C LYS A 425 -13.40 -24.50 35.61
N GLY A 426 -12.68 -23.48 36.07
CA GLY A 426 -13.09 -22.68 37.24
C GLY A 426 -12.13 -21.53 37.53
N ARG A 427 -12.51 -20.67 38.47
CA ARG A 427 -11.72 -19.51 38.92
C ARG A 427 -10.28 -19.95 39.21
N ARG A 428 -9.27 -19.26 38.68
CA ARG A 428 -7.88 -19.44 39.18
C ARG A 428 -7.93 -19.13 40.68
N LYS A 429 -7.71 -20.15 41.51
CA LYS A 429 -7.74 -20.00 42.97
C LYS A 429 -6.58 -19.13 43.47
N VAL A 430 -5.48 -19.09 42.71
CA VAL A 430 -4.31 -18.26 43.01
C VAL A 430 -4.40 -16.96 42.22
N PRO A 431 -4.44 -15.79 42.88
CA PRO A 431 -4.30 -14.50 42.22
C PRO A 431 -2.97 -14.44 41.44
N SER A 432 -2.97 -13.86 40.25
CA SER A 432 -1.73 -13.62 39.49
C SER A 432 -1.30 -12.17 39.67
N THR A 433 -0.02 -11.92 39.90
CA THR A 433 0.48 -10.53 39.97
C THR A 433 0.48 -9.90 38.59
N VAL A 434 0.31 -8.59 38.53
CA VAL A 434 0.39 -7.82 37.27
C VAL A 434 1.71 -8.09 36.54
N ASN A 435 2.83 -8.13 37.27
CA ASN A 435 4.14 -8.41 36.70
C ASN A 435 4.23 -9.82 36.09
N HIS A 436 3.66 -10.82 36.76
CA HIS A 436 3.60 -12.18 36.23
C HIS A 436 2.76 -12.23 34.94
N LEU A 437 1.63 -11.51 34.88
CA LEU A 437 0.78 -11.46 33.68
C LEU A 437 1.47 -10.74 32.52
N VAL A 438 2.23 -9.69 32.80
CA VAL A 438 3.02 -8.97 31.78
C VAL A 438 4.13 -9.87 31.23
N LYS A 439 4.88 -10.56 32.09
CA LYS A 439 6.01 -11.40 31.68
C LYS A 439 5.58 -12.72 31.03
N ALA A 440 4.63 -13.43 31.62
CA ALA A 440 4.24 -14.77 31.17
C ALA A 440 3.23 -14.76 30.01
N HIS A 441 2.47 -13.68 29.85
CA HIS A 441 1.39 -13.59 28.84
C HIS A 441 1.50 -12.34 27.95
N CYS A 442 2.66 -11.67 27.95
CA CYS A 442 2.93 -10.46 27.16
C CYS A 442 1.86 -9.36 27.31
N ALA A 443 1.18 -9.29 28.47
CA ALA A 443 0.08 -8.37 28.73
C ALA A 443 0.58 -6.96 29.09
N THR A 444 1.48 -6.39 28.28
CA THR A 444 2.24 -5.16 28.58
C THR A 444 1.36 -3.93 28.82
N ASN A 445 0.17 -3.88 28.22
CA ASN A 445 -0.77 -2.76 28.35
C ASN A 445 -1.81 -2.93 29.46
N LEU A 446 -1.77 -4.03 30.23
CA LEU A 446 -2.80 -4.42 31.19
C LEU A 446 -3.19 -3.30 32.16
N VAL A 447 -2.21 -2.62 32.76
CA VAL A 447 -2.45 -1.54 33.73
C VAL A 447 -3.12 -0.34 33.07
N ARG A 448 -2.63 0.08 31.90
CA ARG A 448 -3.17 1.21 31.14
C ARG A 448 -4.61 0.94 30.71
N ASP A 449 -4.87 -0.25 30.21
CA ASP A 449 -6.16 -0.60 29.62
C ASP A 449 -7.24 -0.75 30.69
N ILE A 450 -6.91 -1.35 31.86
CA ILE A 450 -7.82 -1.39 33.03
C ILE A 450 -8.11 0.03 33.52
N SER A 451 -7.08 0.87 33.68
CA SER A 451 -7.25 2.26 34.15
C SER A 451 -8.14 3.08 33.20
N THR A 452 -7.95 2.89 31.89
CA THR A 452 -8.76 3.54 30.85
C THR A 452 -10.20 3.04 30.87
N PHE A 453 -10.41 1.73 31.03
CA PHE A 453 -11.73 1.14 31.10
C PHE A 453 -12.53 1.63 32.32
N LEU A 454 -11.91 1.68 33.49
CA LEU A 454 -12.54 2.15 34.73
C LEU A 454 -12.92 3.64 34.63
N LYS A 455 -12.03 4.49 34.08
CA LYS A 455 -12.35 5.91 33.81
C LYS A 455 -13.52 6.08 32.84
N LYS A 456 -13.62 5.21 31.83
CA LYS A 456 -14.70 5.24 30.85
C LYS A 456 -16.04 4.85 31.47
N LEU A 457 -16.03 3.92 32.43
CA LEU A 457 -17.23 3.52 33.18
C LEU A 457 -17.71 4.63 34.12
N ASN A 458 -16.79 5.32 34.80
CA ASN A 458 -17.13 6.48 35.61
C ASN A 458 -15.99 7.51 35.66
N PRO A 459 -16.15 8.69 35.04
CA PRO A 459 -15.11 9.72 34.99
C PRO A 459 -14.70 10.30 36.35
N THR A 460 -15.51 10.09 37.40
CA THR A 460 -15.20 10.57 38.76
C THR A 460 -14.33 9.62 39.56
N TRP A 461 -14.04 8.41 39.05
CA TRP A 461 -13.15 7.48 39.73
C TRP A 461 -11.69 7.94 39.64
N PRO A 462 -10.93 7.88 40.76
CA PRO A 462 -9.51 8.17 40.72
C PRO A 462 -8.80 7.19 39.78
N THR A 463 -7.78 7.68 39.06
CA THR A 463 -6.94 6.85 38.17
C THR A 463 -6.37 5.70 39.01
N THR A 464 -6.88 4.48 38.82
CA THR A 464 -6.33 3.31 39.50
C THR A 464 -4.92 3.08 38.97
N ILE A 465 -3.92 3.13 39.85
CA ILE A 465 -2.53 2.79 39.56
C ILE A 465 -2.35 1.38 40.11
N LEU A 466 -2.34 0.38 39.22
CA LEU A 466 -1.99 -0.98 39.61
C LEU A 466 -0.47 -1.07 39.72
N SER A 467 0.03 -1.47 40.88
CA SER A 467 1.44 -1.82 41.09
C SER A 467 1.77 -3.14 40.37
N PRO A 468 3.02 -3.36 39.91
CA PRO A 468 3.44 -4.66 39.37
C PRO A 468 3.16 -5.85 40.31
N ASP A 469 3.13 -5.61 41.63
CA ASP A 469 2.88 -6.64 42.64
C ASP A 469 1.39 -6.83 42.97
N ASP A 470 0.51 -5.97 42.43
CA ASP A 470 -0.92 -6.09 42.67
C ASP A 470 -1.45 -7.39 42.07
N THR A 471 -2.35 -8.03 42.81
CA THR A 471 -2.87 -9.34 42.47
C THR A 471 -4.23 -9.24 41.79
N LEU A 472 -4.33 -9.85 40.61
CA LEU A 472 -5.57 -9.92 39.84
C LEU A 472 -6.14 -11.33 39.88
N HIS A 473 -7.42 -11.42 40.23
CA HIS A 473 -8.16 -12.67 40.16
C HIS A 473 -8.71 -12.87 38.75
N ILE A 474 -8.02 -13.69 37.95
CA ILE A 474 -8.46 -14.04 36.60
C ILE A 474 -9.57 -15.08 36.68
N TRP A 475 -10.73 -14.72 36.15
CA TRP A 475 -11.91 -15.57 36.14
C TRP A 475 -11.95 -16.56 34.97
N THR A 476 -11.46 -16.18 33.79
CA THR A 476 -11.46 -17.05 32.60
C THR A 476 -10.31 -16.65 31.66
N VAL A 477 -9.66 -17.63 31.06
CA VAL A 477 -8.70 -17.47 29.96
C VAL A 477 -9.29 -18.20 28.74
N ILE A 478 -9.25 -17.55 27.58
CA ILE A 478 -9.64 -18.13 26.29
C ILE A 478 -8.37 -18.25 25.45
N CYS A 479 -8.01 -19.47 25.07
CA CYS A 479 -6.91 -19.74 24.16
C CYS A 479 -7.46 -20.33 22.87
N LEU A 480 -6.92 -19.90 21.73
CA LEU A 480 -7.13 -20.56 20.44
C LEU A 480 -5.90 -21.40 20.12
N PHE A 481 -6.10 -22.70 20.01
CA PHE A 481 -5.06 -23.62 19.59
C PHE A 481 -5.18 -23.89 18.09
N HIS A 482 -4.10 -23.60 17.37
CA HIS A 482 -3.98 -23.89 15.96
C HIS A 482 -3.17 -25.18 15.79
N PRO A 483 -3.74 -26.24 15.18
CA PRO A 483 -2.94 -27.40 14.79
C PRO A 483 -1.90 -26.95 13.75
N THR A 484 -0.79 -27.68 13.67
CA THR A 484 0.24 -27.46 12.66
C THR A 484 -0.38 -27.39 11.27
N LEU A 485 -0.13 -26.29 10.57
CA LEU A 485 -0.73 -26.06 9.27
C LEU A 485 -0.24 -27.14 8.28
N PRO A 486 -1.12 -27.82 7.53
CA PRO A 486 -0.73 -28.92 6.65
C PRO A 486 0.32 -28.55 5.59
N PHE A 487 0.37 -27.27 5.22
CA PHE A 487 1.28 -26.69 4.23
C PHE A 487 2.51 -26.01 4.88
N LYS A 488 2.63 -26.03 6.22
CA LYS A 488 3.72 -25.42 6.98
C LYS A 488 4.08 -26.31 8.19
N ALA A 489 4.28 -27.60 7.92
CA ALA A 489 4.42 -28.65 8.93
C ALA A 489 5.67 -28.55 9.83
N LEU A 490 6.62 -27.67 9.50
CA LEU A 490 7.86 -27.47 10.25
C LEU A 490 7.76 -26.37 11.32
N GLU A 491 6.66 -25.60 11.36
CA GLU A 491 6.45 -24.62 12.43
C GLU A 491 5.80 -25.24 13.65
N PRO A 492 6.18 -24.84 14.88
CA PRO A 492 5.54 -25.32 16.08
C PRO A 492 4.06 -24.85 16.14
N PRO A 493 3.17 -25.61 16.81
CA PRO A 493 1.79 -25.20 17.03
C PRO A 493 1.75 -23.82 17.71
N GLN A 494 0.99 -22.89 17.15
CA GLN A 494 0.86 -21.54 17.68
C GLN A 494 -0.38 -21.43 18.57
N VAL A 495 -0.22 -20.75 19.71
CA VAL A 495 -1.31 -20.36 20.61
C VAL A 495 -1.62 -18.89 20.36
N ASP A 496 -2.81 -18.60 19.85
CA ASP A 496 -3.28 -17.22 19.70
C ASP A 496 -4.13 -16.83 20.92
N HIS A 497 -3.80 -15.68 21.52
CA HIS A 497 -4.59 -15.10 22.60
C HIS A 497 -5.66 -14.18 22.01
N VAL A 498 -6.94 -14.50 22.24
CA VAL A 498 -8.05 -13.70 21.71
C VAL A 498 -8.33 -12.53 22.65
N GLN A 499 -8.24 -11.32 22.10
CA GLN A 499 -8.75 -10.14 22.78
C GLN A 499 -10.27 -10.05 22.55
N ALA A 500 -11.05 -10.49 23.53
CA ALA A 500 -12.50 -10.34 23.49
C ALA A 500 -12.88 -8.88 23.81
N TRP A 501 -13.54 -8.22 22.87
CA TRP A 501 -14.24 -6.97 23.14
C TRP A 501 -15.66 -7.30 23.61
N PRO A 502 -16.15 -6.71 24.71
CA PRO A 502 -17.56 -6.87 25.04
C PRO A 502 -18.40 -6.31 23.90
N THR A 503 -19.35 -7.12 23.42
CA THR A 503 -20.50 -6.62 22.65
C THR A 503 -21.07 -5.45 23.43
N LYS A 504 -21.16 -4.27 22.81
CA LYS A 504 -21.88 -3.13 23.41
C LYS A 504 -23.25 -3.63 23.86
N PHE A 505 -23.45 -3.75 25.15
CA PHE A 505 -24.77 -3.90 25.75
C PHE A 505 -25.10 -2.58 26.42
N ASP A 506 -26.30 -2.08 26.12
CA ASP A 506 -26.88 -0.93 26.78
C ASP A 506 -26.96 -1.20 28.29
N LEU A 507 -26.56 -0.19 29.05
CA LEU A 507 -26.65 -0.14 30.51
C LEU A 507 -28.12 -0.18 30.94
N ILE A 508 -28.46 -1.08 31.86
CA ILE A 508 -29.52 -0.86 32.84
C ILE A 508 -28.89 -0.96 34.23
#